data_AF-A0A8J1VUG4-F1
#
_entry.id   AF-A0A8J1VUG4-F1
#
_cell.length_a   1.000
_cell.length_b   1.000
_cell.length_c   1.000
_cell.angle_alpha   90.00
_cell.angle_beta   90.00
_cell.angle_gamma   90.00
#
_symmetry.space_group_name_H-M   'P 1'
#
loop_
_entity.id
_entity.type
_entity.pdbx_description
1 polymer ?
#
loop_
_entity_poly.entity_id
_entity_poly.type
_entity_poly.pdbx_seq_one_letter_code
_entity_poly.pdbx_strand_id
1 'polypeptide(L)'
;MEDAKRVPEADVIELAKQVQHLRNYLSAAFSDGDLRPADMAEYGFSTSSELLDLCSALRVNSFTLASPSLSPIGVAMSPIVALCNHSCQPNAAVVFPAGGGEMVIVAIGDIQPGEEVCAVGDSSGMGLSVTANYLDADLRGHRAICDACGVKFTLDLSALRKVVDNGKSVLRADESGSLDQSDAAIRLPELIHELIQFLPTSSYPLQPLIRLQALLLVPPKTQFDLERAVSSLASAYSGAQHVYPAGHPTLAIILGEWGKLLAMDIPPDWSQPSRRDTTMRLESAIVVLRRAVQACERGFGGDGGLVGRELEGLLRGCEGELGLVTSA
;
A
#
# COMPACT_ATOMS: atom_id res chain seq x y z
N MET A 1 32.24 -12.66 -18.65
CA MET A 1 31.35 -12.86 -17.50
C MET A 1 32.22 -12.85 -16.24
N GLU A 2 32.96 -11.75 -16.07
CA GLU A 2 34.05 -11.55 -15.10
C GLU A 2 33.89 -10.11 -14.63
N ASP A 3 33.01 -9.90 -13.64
CA ASP A 3 32.98 -8.70 -12.81
C ASP A 3 31.98 -8.92 -11.66
N ALA A 4 32.30 -9.91 -10.82
CA ALA A 4 31.63 -10.10 -9.54
C ALA A 4 32.52 -9.52 -8.42
N LYS A 5 32.21 -8.27 -8.06
CA LYS A 5 32.25 -7.71 -6.70
C LYS A 5 33.56 -7.89 -5.90
N ARG A 6 34.49 -6.94 -6.02
CA ARG A 6 35.33 -6.56 -4.86
C ARG A 6 34.48 -5.71 -3.93
N VAL A 7 34.09 -6.29 -2.80
CA VAL A 7 33.43 -5.57 -1.70
C VAL A 7 34.48 -4.63 -1.06
N PRO A 8 34.20 -3.33 -0.89
CA PRO A 8 35.10 -2.41 -0.19
C PRO A 8 35.50 -2.95 1.19
N GLU A 9 36.74 -2.74 1.62
CA GLU A 9 37.27 -3.32 2.86
C GLU A 9 36.46 -2.95 4.12
N ALA A 10 35.91 -1.73 4.15
CA ALA A 10 35.01 -1.28 5.21
C ALA A 10 33.72 -2.13 5.28
N ASP A 11 33.16 -2.49 4.12
CA ASP A 11 31.94 -3.29 4.03
C ASP A 11 32.21 -4.76 4.40
N VAL A 12 33.42 -5.27 4.13
CA VAL A 12 33.85 -6.62 4.56
C VAL A 12 33.88 -6.74 6.08
N ILE A 13 34.41 -5.72 6.78
CA ILE A 13 34.46 -5.68 8.24
C ILE A 13 33.05 -5.62 8.83
N GLU A 14 32.16 -4.82 8.26
CA GLU A 14 30.78 -4.72 8.72
C GLU A 14 30.02 -6.04 8.52
N LEU A 15 30.21 -6.68 7.37
CA LEU A 15 29.61 -7.98 7.06
C LEU A 15 30.09 -9.07 8.02
N ALA A 16 31.39 -9.10 8.33
CA ALA A 16 31.96 -10.04 9.29
C ALA A 16 31.34 -9.86 10.69
N LYS A 17 31.09 -8.61 11.12
CA LYS A 17 30.39 -8.33 12.38
C LYS A 17 28.95 -8.83 12.35
N GLN A 18 28.22 -8.61 11.26
CA GLN A 18 26.84 -9.09 11.12
C GLN A 18 26.74 -10.61 11.13
N VAL A 19 27.65 -11.32 10.45
CA VAL A 19 27.74 -12.79 10.51
C VAL A 19 28.01 -13.26 11.94
N GLN A 20 28.93 -12.60 12.65
CA GLN A 20 29.21 -12.94 14.05
C GLN A 20 28.01 -12.70 14.98
N HIS A 21 27.26 -11.61 14.77
CA HIS A 21 26.03 -11.34 15.51
C HIS A 21 24.97 -12.41 15.25
N LEU A 22 24.77 -12.82 13.98
CA LEU A 22 23.82 -13.88 13.65
C LEU A 22 24.19 -15.20 14.33
N ARG A 23 25.47 -15.58 14.33
CA ARG A 23 25.95 -16.81 15.00
C ARG A 23 25.65 -16.80 16.50
N ASN A 24 25.84 -15.66 17.16
CA ASN A 24 25.54 -15.51 18.58
C ASN A 24 24.02 -15.57 18.83
N TYR A 25 23.22 -14.94 17.96
CA TYR A 25 21.76 -14.95 18.05
C TYR A 25 21.18 -16.36 17.91
N LEU A 26 21.64 -17.12 16.91
CA LEU A 26 21.22 -18.51 16.70
C LEU A 26 21.58 -19.40 17.88
N SER A 27 22.76 -19.24 18.47
CA SER A 27 23.11 -20.00 19.68
C SER A 27 22.20 -19.68 20.86
N ALA A 28 21.81 -18.42 21.04
CA ALA A 28 20.96 -18.00 22.14
C ALA A 28 19.51 -18.51 21.99
N ALA A 29 19.05 -18.78 20.77
CA ALA A 29 17.72 -19.32 20.51
C ALA A 29 17.55 -20.79 20.98
N PHE A 30 18.66 -21.53 21.14
CA PHE A 30 18.63 -22.97 21.39
C PHE A 30 19.43 -23.42 22.63
N SER A 31 20.15 -22.54 23.34
CA SER A 31 21.02 -22.95 24.45
C SER A 31 20.50 -22.57 25.86
N ASP A 32 20.60 -23.54 26.78
CA ASP A 32 20.31 -23.43 28.22
C ASP A 32 21.49 -22.81 29.00
N GLY A 33 22.19 -21.83 28.42
CA GLY A 33 23.16 -20.99 29.14
C GLY A 33 24.64 -21.04 28.74
N ASP A 34 25.04 -21.81 27.72
CA ASP A 34 26.39 -21.70 27.12
C ASP A 34 26.28 -20.89 25.81
N LEU A 35 26.78 -19.65 25.81
CA LEU A 35 26.65 -18.67 24.71
C LEU A 35 27.90 -18.72 23.81
N ARG A 36 28.12 -19.86 23.13
CA ARG A 36 29.16 -19.98 22.11
C ARG A 36 28.60 -19.61 20.73
N PRO A 37 29.36 -18.98 19.83
CA PRO A 37 28.84 -18.70 18.49
C PRO A 37 28.41 -20.01 17.80
N ALA A 38 27.20 -20.03 17.23
CA ALA A 38 26.70 -21.18 16.50
C ALA A 38 27.67 -21.59 15.37
N ASP A 39 27.79 -22.90 15.12
CA ASP A 39 28.47 -23.40 13.94
C ASP A 39 27.51 -23.33 12.74
N MET A 40 27.83 -22.51 11.75
CA MET A 40 26.96 -22.29 10.60
C MET A 40 26.84 -23.55 9.72
N ALA A 41 27.78 -24.49 9.82
CA ALA A 41 27.72 -25.76 9.11
C ALA A 41 26.52 -26.61 9.57
N GLU A 42 26.10 -26.50 10.84
CA GLU A 42 24.90 -27.17 11.36
C GLU A 42 23.61 -26.67 10.69
N TYR A 43 23.64 -25.44 10.19
CA TYR A 43 22.54 -24.80 9.45
C TYR A 43 22.71 -24.93 7.93
N GLY A 44 23.71 -25.69 7.46
CA GLY A 44 23.95 -25.94 6.05
C GLY A 44 24.80 -24.88 5.33
N PHE A 45 25.49 -23.98 6.05
CA PHE A 45 26.37 -22.98 5.44
C PHE A 45 27.84 -23.27 5.74
N SER A 46 28.60 -23.58 4.70
CA SER A 46 30.04 -23.83 4.75
C SER A 46 30.86 -22.54 4.66
N THR A 47 30.28 -21.48 4.08
CA THR A 47 30.94 -20.20 3.90
C THR A 47 29.99 -19.03 4.19
N SER A 48 30.56 -17.86 4.49
CA SER A 48 29.77 -16.62 4.59
C SER A 48 29.12 -16.22 3.26
N SER A 49 29.69 -16.63 2.11
CA SER A 49 29.08 -16.36 0.80
C SER A 49 27.73 -17.04 0.65
N GLU A 50 27.60 -18.31 1.06
CA GLU A 50 26.34 -19.06 0.98
C GLU A 50 25.24 -18.42 1.83
N LEU A 51 25.59 -17.90 3.00
CA LEU A 51 24.67 -17.14 3.85
C LEU A 51 24.23 -15.84 3.17
N LEU A 52 25.16 -15.11 2.53
CA LEU A 52 24.85 -13.88 1.79
C LEU A 52 24.00 -14.14 0.56
N ASP A 53 24.21 -15.26 -0.11
CA ASP A 53 23.40 -15.71 -1.24
C ASP A 53 21.98 -16.00 -0.77
N LEU A 54 21.80 -16.66 0.39
CA LEU A 54 20.49 -16.83 1.00
C LEU A 54 19.86 -15.49 1.39
N CYS A 55 20.59 -14.58 2.05
CA CYS A 55 20.06 -13.25 2.40
C CYS A 55 19.65 -12.46 1.14
N SER A 56 20.42 -12.57 0.07
CA SER A 56 20.12 -11.96 -1.22
C SER A 56 18.85 -12.57 -1.82
N ALA A 57 18.75 -13.91 -1.83
CA ALA A 57 17.57 -14.63 -2.28
C ALA A 57 16.33 -14.25 -1.46
N LEU A 58 16.42 -14.21 -0.13
CA LEU A 58 15.34 -13.76 0.73
C LEU A 58 14.96 -12.32 0.40
N ARG A 59 15.92 -11.41 0.24
CA ARG A 59 15.64 -9.99 -0.02
C ARG A 59 14.88 -9.76 -1.33
N VAL A 60 15.17 -10.53 -2.39
CA VAL A 60 14.55 -10.34 -3.71
C VAL A 60 13.34 -11.23 -3.97
N ASN A 61 13.10 -12.27 -3.13
CA ASN A 61 11.99 -13.21 -3.29
C ASN A 61 10.99 -13.18 -2.11
N SER A 62 11.17 -12.24 -1.17
CA SER A 62 10.24 -12.05 -0.06
C SER A 62 9.09 -11.14 -0.46
N PHE A 63 7.92 -11.45 0.07
CA PHE A 63 6.69 -10.66 -0.07
C PHE A 63 6.37 -10.03 1.27
N THR A 64 5.97 -8.76 1.26
CA THR A 64 5.39 -8.13 2.44
C THR A 64 4.09 -8.85 2.77
N LEU A 65 4.04 -9.51 3.93
CA LEU A 65 2.81 -10.06 4.46
C LEU A 65 1.95 -8.88 4.90
N ALA A 66 0.75 -8.79 4.34
CA ALA A 66 -0.17 -7.71 4.61
C ALA A 66 -1.42 -8.20 5.34
N SER A 67 -1.94 -7.37 6.24
CA SER A 67 -3.27 -7.55 6.80
C SER A 67 -4.34 -7.44 5.71
N PRO A 68 -5.60 -7.81 6.01
CA PRO A 68 -6.73 -7.56 5.12
C PRO A 68 -6.86 -6.09 4.66
N SER A 69 -6.40 -5.11 5.44
CA SER A 69 -6.35 -3.68 5.05
C SER A 69 -5.11 -3.29 4.23
N LEU A 70 -4.35 -4.26 3.75
CA LEU A 70 -3.04 -4.10 3.08
C LEU A 70 -1.97 -3.40 3.95
N SER A 71 -2.14 -3.40 5.27
CA SER A 71 -1.12 -2.89 6.19
C SER A 71 -0.02 -3.94 6.35
N PRO A 72 1.27 -3.58 6.24
CA PRO A 72 2.36 -4.54 6.42
C PRO A 72 2.37 -5.07 7.86
N ILE A 73 2.29 -6.39 8.02
CA ILE A 73 2.33 -7.08 9.32
C ILE A 73 3.50 -8.06 9.43
N GLY A 74 4.21 -8.32 8.34
CA GLY A 74 5.38 -9.18 8.37
C GLY A 74 5.97 -9.46 6.99
N VAL A 75 6.66 -10.58 6.87
CA VAL A 75 7.27 -11.07 5.63
C VAL A 75 6.81 -12.50 5.38
N ALA A 76 6.49 -12.81 4.13
CA ALA A 76 6.14 -14.14 3.66
C ALA A 76 7.03 -14.53 2.48
N MET A 77 7.27 -15.83 2.31
CA MET A 77 8.06 -16.36 1.20
C MET A 77 7.34 -17.54 0.56
N SER A 78 7.33 -17.57 -0.78
CA SER A 78 6.86 -18.71 -1.55
C SER A 78 7.73 -18.81 -2.81
N PRO A 79 8.57 -19.85 -2.94
CA PRO A 79 9.42 -20.03 -4.11
C PRO A 79 8.64 -20.11 -5.42
N ILE A 80 7.41 -20.64 -5.39
CA ILE A 80 6.55 -20.74 -6.58
C ILE A 80 6.03 -19.36 -6.96
N VAL A 81 5.56 -18.56 -5.99
CA VAL A 81 5.03 -17.22 -6.27
C VAL A 81 6.16 -16.27 -6.70
N ALA A 82 7.37 -16.46 -6.17
CA ALA A 82 8.56 -15.71 -6.55
C ALA A 82 9.02 -15.94 -8.01
N LEU A 83 8.46 -16.93 -8.71
CA LEU A 83 8.69 -17.09 -10.16
C LEU A 83 7.95 -16.05 -11.00
N CYS A 84 6.92 -15.40 -10.46
CA CYS A 84 6.19 -14.34 -11.16
C CYS A 84 7.10 -13.12 -11.32
N ASN A 85 7.34 -12.73 -12.57
CA ASN A 85 8.11 -11.53 -12.87
C ASN A 85 7.33 -10.25 -12.54
N HIS A 86 8.08 -9.18 -12.34
CA HIS A 86 7.54 -7.84 -12.10
C HIS A 86 6.98 -7.22 -13.38
N SER A 87 5.84 -6.53 -13.28
CA SER A 87 5.34 -5.60 -14.30
C SER A 87 4.69 -4.40 -13.63
N CYS A 88 4.97 -3.18 -14.13
CA CYS A 88 4.27 -1.96 -13.71
C CYS A 88 2.80 -1.92 -14.15
N GLN A 89 2.41 -2.79 -15.09
CA GLN A 89 1.03 -3.04 -15.49
C GLN A 89 0.77 -4.55 -15.35
N PRO A 90 0.58 -5.05 -14.13
CA PRO A 90 0.46 -6.47 -13.88
C PRO A 90 -0.87 -7.03 -14.39
N ASN A 91 -0.89 -8.30 -14.77
CA ASN A 91 -2.10 -9.07 -15.10
C ASN A 91 -2.54 -10.00 -13.96
N ALA A 92 -1.71 -10.15 -12.92
CA ALA A 92 -2.03 -10.86 -11.69
C ALA A 92 -1.58 -10.09 -10.44
N ALA A 93 -2.14 -10.44 -9.28
CA ALA A 93 -1.79 -9.88 -7.98
C ALA A 93 -1.49 -10.99 -6.97
N VAL A 94 -0.49 -10.75 -6.11
CA VAL A 94 -0.21 -11.60 -4.94
C VAL A 94 -0.99 -11.07 -3.75
N VAL A 95 -1.80 -11.92 -3.13
CA VAL A 95 -2.71 -11.54 -2.05
C VAL A 95 -2.74 -12.57 -0.92
N PHE A 96 -3.24 -12.14 0.23
CA PHE A 96 -3.41 -12.97 1.44
C PHE A 96 -4.90 -13.02 1.85
N PRO A 97 -5.76 -13.72 1.09
CA PRO A 97 -7.21 -13.64 1.26
C PRO A 97 -7.70 -14.12 2.64
N ALA A 98 -6.90 -14.95 3.33
CA ALA A 98 -7.18 -15.48 4.66
C ALA A 98 -6.34 -14.84 5.78
N GLY A 99 -5.86 -13.60 5.61
CA GLY A 99 -5.13 -12.89 6.68
C GLY A 99 -3.74 -13.42 6.99
N GLY A 100 -3.06 -13.97 5.97
CA GLY A 100 -1.65 -14.40 6.04
C GLY A 100 -1.41 -15.90 6.14
N GLY A 101 -2.45 -16.70 6.38
CA GLY A 101 -2.34 -18.16 6.38
C GLY A 101 -2.10 -18.78 5.01
N GLU A 102 -2.36 -18.04 3.93
CA GLU A 102 -2.21 -18.49 2.55
C GLU A 102 -1.81 -17.33 1.64
N MET A 103 -0.86 -17.58 0.74
CA MET A 103 -0.44 -16.65 -0.32
C MET A 103 -1.00 -17.14 -1.65
N VAL A 104 -1.80 -16.31 -2.30
CA VAL A 104 -2.53 -16.67 -3.53
C VAL A 104 -2.17 -15.70 -4.65
N ILE A 105 -2.01 -16.22 -5.87
CA ILE A 105 -1.93 -15.42 -7.09
C ILE A 105 -3.32 -15.38 -7.72
N VAL A 106 -3.84 -14.17 -7.92
CA VAL A 106 -5.16 -13.94 -8.52
C VAL A 106 -4.98 -13.20 -9.83
N ALA A 107 -5.61 -13.69 -10.90
CA ALA A 107 -5.70 -12.96 -12.16
C ALA A 107 -6.60 -11.73 -11.97
N ILE A 108 -6.08 -10.54 -12.27
CA ILE A 108 -6.83 -9.27 -12.16
C ILE A 108 -7.35 -8.78 -13.52
N GLY A 109 -7.04 -9.51 -14.58
CA GLY A 109 -7.59 -9.37 -15.92
C GLY A 109 -7.54 -10.70 -16.67
N ASP A 110 -8.02 -10.71 -17.91
CA ASP A 110 -7.92 -11.88 -18.77
C ASP A 110 -6.45 -12.14 -19.13
N ILE A 111 -6.00 -13.40 -19.01
CA ILE A 111 -4.65 -13.84 -19.35
C ILE A 111 -4.75 -14.89 -20.46
N GLN A 112 -4.15 -14.63 -21.61
CA GLN A 112 -4.24 -15.53 -22.76
C GLN A 112 -3.28 -16.73 -22.64
N PRO A 113 -3.57 -17.88 -23.27
CA PRO A 113 -2.63 -18.99 -23.32
C PRO A 113 -1.27 -18.57 -23.91
N GLY A 114 -0.19 -18.81 -23.16
CA GLY A 114 1.17 -18.42 -23.54
C GLY A 114 1.57 -17.00 -23.13
N GLU A 115 0.65 -16.22 -22.56
CA GLU A 115 0.97 -14.95 -21.89
C GLU A 115 1.64 -15.21 -20.54
N GLU A 116 2.64 -14.40 -20.22
CA GLU A 116 3.35 -14.50 -18.94
C GLU A 116 2.49 -13.96 -17.79
N VAL A 117 2.51 -14.66 -16.65
CA VAL A 117 1.87 -14.18 -15.42
C VAL A 117 2.83 -13.25 -14.69
N CYS A 118 2.54 -11.96 -14.72
CA CYS A 118 3.33 -10.92 -14.08
C CYS A 118 2.53 -10.28 -12.94
N ALA A 119 3.18 -10.16 -11.78
CA ALA A 119 2.60 -9.56 -10.60
C ALA A 119 3.47 -8.43 -10.07
N VAL A 120 2.86 -7.48 -9.36
CA VAL A 120 3.66 -6.58 -8.52
C VAL A 120 3.87 -7.23 -7.17
N GLY A 121 5.11 -7.63 -6.91
CA GLY A 121 5.55 -7.98 -5.57
C GLY A 121 5.59 -6.71 -4.74
N ASP A 122 4.66 -6.61 -3.78
CA ASP A 122 4.49 -5.56 -2.77
C ASP A 122 3.48 -4.43 -3.06
N SER A 123 2.62 -4.20 -2.08
CA SER A 123 1.68 -3.07 -2.03
C SER A 123 2.37 -1.77 -1.59
N SER A 124 3.66 -1.83 -1.23
CA SER A 124 4.51 -0.71 -0.79
C SER A 124 5.26 -0.02 -1.95
N GLY A 125 5.59 -0.73 -3.03
CA GLY A 125 6.45 -0.22 -4.10
C GLY A 125 5.73 0.34 -5.33
N MET A 126 4.44 0.09 -5.52
CA MET A 126 3.73 0.63 -6.70
C MET A 126 3.59 2.15 -6.72
N GLY A 127 3.58 2.80 -5.55
CA GLY A 127 3.64 4.26 -5.48
C GLY A 127 4.97 4.82 -5.99
N LEU A 128 6.05 4.02 -6.01
CA LEU A 128 7.34 4.43 -6.54
C LEU A 128 7.50 4.07 -8.03
N SER A 129 7.16 2.86 -8.48
CA SER A 129 7.54 2.42 -9.84
C SER A 129 6.65 2.98 -10.96
N VAL A 130 5.34 3.08 -10.77
CA VAL A 130 4.42 3.56 -11.83
C VAL A 130 4.47 5.08 -11.97
N THR A 131 4.76 5.79 -10.88
CA THR A 131 4.75 7.25 -10.82
C THR A 131 6.13 7.92 -10.81
N ALA A 132 7.23 7.19 -10.57
CA ALA A 132 8.58 7.73 -10.78
C ALA A 132 8.85 8.07 -12.25
N ASN A 133 8.22 7.36 -13.19
CA ASN A 133 8.34 7.65 -14.63
C ASN A 133 7.81 9.05 -15.01
N TYR A 134 6.93 9.66 -14.20
CA TYR A 134 6.45 11.03 -14.45
C TYR A 134 7.45 12.13 -14.07
N LEU A 135 8.45 11.82 -13.23
CA LEU A 135 9.39 12.81 -12.68
C LEU A 135 10.83 12.66 -13.20
N ASP A 136 11.18 11.52 -13.80
CA ASP A 136 12.53 11.26 -14.35
C ASP A 136 12.69 11.66 -15.82
N ALA A 137 11.66 12.24 -16.44
CA ALA A 137 11.77 12.88 -17.75
C ALA A 137 12.63 14.15 -17.64
N ASP A 138 13.90 14.01 -18.04
CA ASP A 138 14.97 15.00 -18.20
C ASP A 138 14.46 16.47 -18.15
N LEU A 139 14.58 17.08 -16.97
CA LEU A 139 14.11 18.41 -16.54
C LEU A 139 14.88 19.57 -17.20
N ARG A 140 15.09 19.52 -18.52
CA ARG A 140 15.70 20.60 -19.29
C ARG A 140 14.64 21.48 -19.95
N GLY A 141 13.93 22.23 -19.10
CA GLY A 141 13.35 23.52 -19.45
C GLY A 141 11.83 23.64 -19.40
N HIS A 142 11.33 24.23 -18.31
CA HIS A 142 10.15 25.11 -18.16
C HIS A 142 8.79 24.79 -18.84
N ARG A 143 8.65 23.72 -19.62
CA ARG A 143 7.44 23.35 -20.36
C ARG A 143 7.24 21.84 -20.27
N ALA A 144 6.22 21.42 -19.53
CA ALA A 144 5.79 20.03 -19.45
C ALA A 144 4.57 19.79 -20.34
N ILE A 145 4.41 18.54 -20.79
CA ILE A 145 3.24 18.06 -21.53
C ILE A 145 2.69 16.87 -20.75
N CYS A 146 1.40 16.86 -20.46
CA CYS A 146 0.78 15.70 -19.83
C CYS A 146 0.68 14.54 -20.83
N ASP A 147 1.22 13.36 -20.50
CA ASP A 147 1.16 12.18 -21.36
C ASP A 147 -0.27 11.63 -21.55
N ALA A 148 -1.18 11.95 -20.62
CA ALA A 148 -2.56 11.48 -20.67
C ALA A 148 -3.48 12.40 -21.51
N CYS A 149 -3.35 13.73 -21.37
CA CYS A 149 -4.26 14.68 -22.01
C CYS A 149 -3.61 15.67 -22.98
N GLY A 150 -2.28 15.67 -23.11
CA GLY A 150 -1.53 16.52 -24.02
C GLY A 150 -1.48 18.00 -23.65
N VAL A 151 -2.05 18.40 -22.50
CA VAL A 151 -2.03 19.80 -22.04
C VAL A 151 -0.59 20.24 -21.75
N LYS A 152 -0.22 21.41 -22.28
CA LYS A 152 1.08 22.05 -22.07
C LYS A 152 0.98 23.02 -20.89
N PHE A 153 1.93 22.95 -19.98
CA PHE A 153 1.97 23.81 -18.81
C PHE A 153 3.40 24.18 -18.43
N THR A 154 3.55 25.32 -17.74
CA THR A 154 4.84 25.83 -17.27
C THR A 154 4.93 25.66 -15.77
N LEU A 155 6.03 25.07 -15.29
CA LEU A 155 6.26 24.79 -13.87
C LEU A 155 7.51 25.51 -13.37
N ASP A 156 7.43 26.13 -12.19
CA ASP A 156 8.62 26.45 -11.40
C ASP A 156 9.13 25.15 -10.76
N LEU A 157 10.15 24.58 -11.40
CA LEU A 157 10.75 23.32 -11.00
C LEU A 157 11.43 23.39 -9.63
N SER A 158 11.92 24.57 -9.23
CA SER A 158 12.65 24.73 -7.97
C SER A 158 11.69 24.71 -6.78
N ALA A 159 10.57 25.44 -6.89
CA ALA A 159 9.49 25.40 -5.92
C ALA A 159 8.85 24.00 -5.88
N LEU A 160 8.50 23.43 -7.05
CA LEU A 160 7.88 22.10 -7.14
C LEU A 160 8.75 21.03 -6.49
N ARG A 161 10.07 21.02 -6.77
CA ARG A 161 10.98 20.03 -6.21
C ARG A 161 10.98 20.05 -4.69
N LYS A 162 11.00 21.25 -4.07
CA LYS A 162 11.00 21.38 -2.61
C LYS A 162 9.72 20.79 -2.00
N VAL A 163 8.56 21.08 -2.58
CA VAL A 163 7.27 20.58 -2.08
C VAL A 163 7.16 19.06 -2.29
N VAL A 164 7.61 18.56 -3.44
CA VAL A 164 7.66 17.12 -3.74
C VAL A 164 8.58 16.39 -2.78
N ASP A 165 9.77 16.93 -2.50
CA ASP A 165 10.73 16.31 -1.59
C ASP A 165 10.21 16.31 -0.14
N ASN A 166 9.46 17.35 0.27
CA ASN A 166 8.72 17.35 1.54
C ASN A 166 7.65 16.25 1.57
N GLY A 167 6.88 16.08 0.49
CA GLY A 167 5.89 14.99 0.39
C GLY A 167 6.53 13.61 0.51
N LYS A 168 7.66 13.40 -0.18
CA LYS A 168 8.42 12.14 -0.12
C LYS A 168 8.99 11.87 1.27
N SER A 169 9.44 12.89 2.00
CA SER A 169 10.00 12.70 3.33
C SER A 169 8.95 12.24 4.34
N VAL A 170 7.71 12.74 4.23
CA VAL A 170 6.57 12.28 5.05
C VAL A 170 6.27 10.81 4.79
N LEU A 171 6.20 10.39 3.53
CA LEU A 171 5.95 8.98 3.18
C LEU A 171 7.06 8.05 3.67
N ARG A 172 8.33 8.45 3.53
CA ARG A 172 9.45 7.67 4.07
C ARG A 172 9.38 7.52 5.59
N ALA A 173 8.97 8.58 6.29
CA ALA A 173 8.80 8.53 7.74
C ALA A 173 7.63 7.60 8.15
N ASP A 174 6.55 7.57 7.36
CA ASP A 174 5.44 6.63 7.55
C ASP A 174 5.90 5.18 7.36
N GLU A 175 6.58 4.91 6.25
CA GLU A 175 7.15 3.59 5.92
C GLU A 175 8.14 3.08 6.99
N SER A 176 8.96 3.97 7.57
CA SER A 176 9.89 3.61 8.64
C SER A 176 9.26 3.58 10.04
N GLY A 177 7.96 3.89 10.16
CA GLY A 177 7.26 3.97 11.45
C GLY A 177 7.74 5.12 12.35
N SER A 178 8.45 6.10 11.81
CA SER A 178 9.00 7.24 12.56
C SER A 178 8.16 8.52 12.40
N LEU A 179 7.04 8.45 11.68
CA LEU A 179 6.15 9.58 11.49
C LEU A 179 5.41 9.91 12.79
N ASP A 180 5.52 11.17 13.23
CA ASP A 180 4.62 11.70 14.27
C ASP A 180 3.23 11.88 13.68
N GLN A 181 2.33 10.94 13.98
CA GLN A 181 0.97 10.91 13.44
C GLN A 181 0.14 12.14 13.86
N SER A 182 0.36 12.66 15.07
CA SER A 182 -0.44 13.79 15.59
C SER A 182 -0.08 15.08 14.87
N ASP A 183 1.22 15.31 14.68
CA ASP A 183 1.71 16.44 13.93
C ASP A 183 1.43 16.30 12.41
N ALA A 184 1.58 15.09 11.85
CA ALA A 184 1.28 14.83 10.44
C ALA A 184 -0.19 15.11 10.10
N ALA A 185 -1.14 14.73 10.98
CA ALA A 185 -2.56 15.01 10.80
C ALA A 185 -2.88 16.52 10.68
N ILE A 186 -2.06 17.38 11.29
CA ILE A 186 -2.21 18.84 11.24
C ILE A 186 -1.56 19.42 9.97
N ARG A 187 -0.38 18.93 9.58
CA ARG A 187 0.42 19.51 8.50
C ARG A 187 0.09 19.00 7.10
N LEU A 188 -0.39 17.76 6.98
CA LEU A 188 -0.71 17.15 5.68
C LEU A 188 -1.74 17.92 4.85
N PRO A 189 -2.83 18.48 5.41
CA PRO A 189 -3.81 19.23 4.63
C PRO A 189 -3.19 20.40 3.84
N GLU A 190 -2.27 21.14 4.45
CA GLU A 190 -1.58 22.25 3.80
C GLU A 190 -0.64 21.75 2.69
N LEU A 191 0.13 20.70 2.97
CA LEU A 191 1.04 20.10 1.99
C LEU A 191 0.30 19.51 0.79
N ILE A 192 -0.83 18.84 1.01
CA ILE A 192 -1.69 18.30 -0.04
C ILE A 192 -2.29 19.43 -0.86
N HIS A 193 -2.76 20.49 -0.21
CA HIS A 193 -3.29 21.67 -0.89
C HIS A 193 -2.23 22.38 -1.75
N GLU A 194 -0.96 22.39 -1.33
CA GLU A 194 0.14 22.92 -2.13
C GLU A 194 0.46 22.01 -3.32
N LEU A 195 0.57 20.69 -3.11
CA LEU A 195 0.88 19.72 -4.16
C LEU A 195 -0.19 19.63 -5.26
N ILE A 196 -1.48 19.71 -4.90
CA ILE A 196 -2.58 19.61 -5.89
C ILE A 196 -2.61 20.78 -6.87
N GLN A 197 -1.96 21.90 -6.55
CA GLN A 197 -1.80 23.01 -7.50
C GLN A 197 -0.90 22.64 -8.69
N PHE A 198 -0.04 21.64 -8.52
CA PHE A 198 0.98 21.28 -9.50
C PHE A 198 0.85 19.86 -10.04
N LEU A 199 0.26 18.95 -9.26
CA LEU A 199 0.21 17.52 -9.54
C LEU A 199 -1.23 17.01 -9.59
N PRO A 200 -1.58 16.14 -10.55
CA PRO A 200 -2.85 15.42 -10.48
C PRO A 200 -2.85 14.46 -9.27
N THR A 201 -4.04 14.14 -8.77
CA THR A 201 -4.21 13.27 -7.59
C THR A 201 -3.72 11.84 -7.78
N SER A 202 -3.39 11.44 -9.02
CA SER A 202 -2.76 10.16 -9.37
C SER A 202 -1.24 10.18 -9.28
N SER A 203 -0.59 11.35 -9.20
CA SER A 203 0.86 11.46 -9.20
C SER A 203 1.47 11.18 -7.83
N TYR A 204 2.72 10.70 -7.84
CA TYR A 204 3.56 10.62 -6.64
C TYR A 204 4.22 11.96 -6.34
N PRO A 205 4.32 12.40 -5.06
CA PRO A 205 3.87 11.71 -3.85
C PRO A 205 2.41 12.00 -3.45
N LEU A 206 1.67 12.78 -4.24
CA LEU A 206 0.34 13.28 -3.88
C LEU A 206 -0.68 12.15 -3.62
N GLN A 207 -0.75 11.15 -4.49
CA GLN A 207 -1.71 10.04 -4.36
C GLN A 207 -1.62 9.33 -3.00
N PRO A 208 -0.45 8.80 -2.58
CA PRO A 208 -0.33 8.14 -1.28
C PRO A 208 -0.48 9.11 -0.11
N LEU A 209 -0.10 10.39 -0.24
CA LEU A 209 -0.31 11.40 0.82
C LEU A 209 -1.79 11.65 1.09
N ILE A 210 -2.62 11.72 0.04
CA ILE A 210 -4.08 11.89 0.19
C ILE A 210 -4.66 10.70 0.95
N ARG A 211 -4.23 9.46 0.63
CA ARG A 211 -4.67 8.27 1.37
C ARG A 211 -4.17 8.30 2.81
N LEU A 212 -2.90 8.64 3.06
CA LEU A 212 -2.33 8.77 4.40
C LEU A 212 -3.10 9.77 5.26
N GLN A 213 -3.50 10.93 4.70
CA GLN A 213 -4.34 11.88 5.40
C GLN A 213 -5.64 11.22 5.88
N ALA A 214 -6.31 10.41 5.05
CA ALA A 214 -7.50 9.71 5.49
C ALA A 214 -7.19 8.74 6.63
N LEU A 215 -6.14 7.92 6.50
CA LEU A 215 -5.77 6.92 7.49
C LEU A 215 -5.43 7.52 8.86
N LEU A 216 -4.76 8.67 8.90
CA LEU A 216 -4.45 9.39 10.14
C LEU A 216 -5.68 9.96 10.86
N LEU A 217 -6.79 10.09 10.13
CA LEU A 217 -8.08 10.55 10.66
C LEU A 217 -9.00 9.39 11.06
N VAL A 218 -8.53 8.13 10.99
CA VAL A 218 -9.32 6.94 11.36
C VAL A 218 -8.81 6.37 12.70
N PRO A 219 -9.68 6.16 13.70
CA PRO A 219 -11.10 6.54 13.74
C PRO A 219 -11.28 8.07 13.87
N PRO A 220 -12.31 8.66 13.22
CA PRO A 220 -12.54 10.10 13.26
C PRO A 220 -12.97 10.55 14.65
N LYS A 221 -12.40 11.67 15.12
CA LYS A 221 -12.69 12.23 16.45
C LYS A 221 -13.81 13.26 16.41
N THR A 222 -14.02 13.87 15.25
CA THR A 222 -15.05 14.88 15.01
C THR A 222 -15.75 14.65 13.68
N GLN A 223 -16.92 15.25 13.50
CA GLN A 223 -17.63 15.24 12.22
C GLN A 223 -16.77 15.79 11.07
N PHE A 224 -15.97 16.82 11.35
CA PHE A 224 -15.06 17.41 10.38
C PHE A 224 -13.94 16.44 9.96
N ASP A 225 -13.41 15.64 10.89
CA ASP A 225 -12.43 14.60 10.58
C ASP A 225 -13.04 13.52 9.68
N LEU A 226 -14.28 13.11 9.96
CA LEU A 226 -15.02 12.15 9.14
C LEU A 226 -15.21 12.68 7.71
N GLU A 227 -15.74 13.90 7.56
CA GLU A 227 -15.97 14.52 6.25
C GLU A 227 -14.68 14.66 5.45
N ARG A 228 -13.59 15.06 6.11
CA ARG A 228 -12.27 15.14 5.49
C ARG A 228 -11.75 13.77 5.08
N ALA A 229 -11.84 12.76 5.94
CA ALA A 229 -11.38 11.40 5.63
C ALA A 229 -12.14 10.79 4.44
N VAL A 230 -13.48 10.98 4.39
CA VAL A 230 -14.32 10.57 3.27
C VAL A 230 -13.90 11.27 1.96
N SER A 231 -13.70 12.59 2.01
CA SER A 231 -13.25 13.37 0.83
C SER A 231 -11.86 12.94 0.35
N SER A 232 -10.94 12.68 1.28
CA SER A 232 -9.61 12.16 0.99
C SER A 232 -9.68 10.78 0.34
N LEU A 233 -10.48 9.84 0.84
CA LEU A 233 -10.59 8.50 0.24
C LEU A 233 -11.24 8.54 -1.14
N ALA A 234 -12.26 9.37 -1.35
CA ALA A 234 -12.86 9.58 -2.66
C ALA A 234 -11.81 10.09 -3.67
N SER A 235 -11.00 11.08 -3.27
CA SER A 235 -9.93 11.64 -4.09
C SER A 235 -8.79 10.64 -4.33
N ALA A 236 -8.40 9.89 -3.31
CA ALA A 236 -7.38 8.85 -3.39
C ALA A 236 -7.80 7.71 -4.32
N TYR A 237 -9.08 7.31 -4.26
CA TYR A 237 -9.64 6.30 -5.15
C TYR A 237 -9.64 6.79 -6.60
N SER A 238 -10.13 8.00 -6.86
CA SER A 238 -10.11 8.60 -8.19
C SER A 238 -8.70 8.66 -8.78
N GLY A 239 -7.70 9.09 -8.00
CA GLY A 239 -6.29 9.07 -8.39
C GLY A 239 -5.78 7.64 -8.66
N ALA A 240 -6.08 6.71 -7.75
CA ALA A 240 -5.66 5.32 -7.83
C ALA A 240 -6.16 4.60 -9.09
N GLN A 241 -7.36 4.92 -9.58
CA GLN A 241 -7.91 4.34 -10.81
C GLN A 241 -7.08 4.64 -12.08
N HIS A 242 -6.25 5.69 -12.05
CA HIS A 242 -5.36 6.03 -13.16
C HIS A 242 -4.00 5.32 -13.08
N VAL A 243 -3.68 4.77 -11.91
CA VAL A 243 -2.38 4.15 -11.61
C VAL A 243 -2.49 2.63 -11.65
N TYR A 244 -3.54 2.08 -11.07
CA TYR A 244 -3.73 0.65 -10.94
C TYR A 244 -4.65 0.09 -12.02
N PRO A 245 -4.34 -1.10 -12.58
CA PRO A 245 -5.25 -1.77 -13.49
C PRO A 245 -6.58 -2.09 -12.81
N ALA A 246 -7.63 -2.24 -13.62
CA ALA A 246 -8.91 -2.72 -13.13
C ALA A 246 -8.73 -4.06 -12.41
N GLY A 247 -9.40 -4.24 -11.26
CA GLY A 247 -9.27 -5.45 -10.45
C GLY A 247 -8.10 -5.43 -9.46
N HIS A 248 -7.23 -4.43 -9.46
CA HIS A 248 -6.13 -4.38 -8.49
C HIS A 248 -6.62 -4.31 -7.02
N PRO A 249 -6.09 -5.13 -6.08
CA PRO A 249 -6.51 -5.17 -4.67
C PRO A 249 -6.53 -3.81 -3.96
N THR A 250 -5.57 -2.92 -4.25
CA THR A 250 -5.53 -1.56 -3.68
C THR A 250 -6.80 -0.77 -3.96
N LEU A 251 -7.40 -0.91 -5.14
CA LEU A 251 -8.66 -0.24 -5.47
C LEU A 251 -9.80 -0.74 -4.59
N ALA A 252 -9.82 -2.05 -4.32
CA ALA A 252 -10.82 -2.67 -3.45
C ALA A 252 -10.69 -2.18 -2.00
N ILE A 253 -9.46 -2.05 -1.49
CA ILE A 253 -9.21 -1.57 -0.13
C ILE A 253 -9.61 -0.10 0.03
N ILE A 254 -9.23 0.79 -0.89
CA ILE A 254 -9.60 2.21 -0.77
C ILE A 254 -11.14 2.35 -0.81
N LEU A 255 -11.83 1.59 -1.66
CA LEU A 255 -13.31 1.54 -1.65
C LEU A 255 -13.87 0.99 -0.34
N GLY A 256 -13.27 -0.05 0.21
CA GLY A 256 -13.68 -0.65 1.48
C GLY A 256 -13.53 0.34 2.63
N GLU A 257 -12.39 1.00 2.74
CA GLU A 257 -12.13 2.08 3.71
C GLU A 257 -13.18 3.20 3.57
N TRP A 258 -13.46 3.62 2.33
CA TRP A 258 -14.42 4.68 2.05
C TRP A 258 -15.85 4.27 2.44
N GLY A 259 -16.27 3.07 2.03
CA GLY A 259 -17.58 2.51 2.35
C GLY A 259 -17.79 2.33 3.85
N LYS A 260 -16.76 1.89 4.58
CA LYS A 260 -16.78 1.76 6.04
C LYS A 260 -16.99 3.10 6.73
N LEU A 261 -16.31 4.17 6.29
CA LEU A 261 -16.53 5.50 6.86
C LEU A 261 -17.92 6.06 6.54
N LEU A 262 -18.42 5.84 5.33
CA LEU A 262 -19.79 6.24 4.99
C LEU A 262 -20.83 5.48 5.81
N ALA A 263 -20.57 4.20 6.13
CA ALA A 263 -21.46 3.34 6.91
C ALA A 263 -21.32 3.49 8.44
N MET A 264 -20.31 4.23 8.92
CA MET A 264 -20.01 4.37 10.34
C MET A 264 -21.17 5.00 11.12
N ASP A 265 -21.50 4.48 12.30
CA ASP A 265 -22.47 5.13 13.19
C ASP A 265 -21.98 6.51 13.65
N ILE A 266 -22.88 7.49 13.71
CA ILE A 266 -22.55 8.82 14.22
C ILE A 266 -22.61 8.78 15.76
N PRO A 267 -21.52 9.10 16.47
CA PRO A 267 -21.51 9.14 17.92
C PRO A 267 -22.60 10.06 18.51
N PRO A 268 -23.18 9.73 19.67
CA PRO A 268 -24.28 10.49 20.26
C PRO A 268 -23.87 11.90 20.70
N ASP A 269 -22.58 12.14 20.94
CA ASP A 269 -21.98 13.43 21.28
C ASP A 269 -21.74 14.33 20.06
N TRP A 270 -21.90 13.82 18.84
CA TRP A 270 -21.80 14.61 17.61
C TRP A 270 -23.16 15.22 17.24
N SER A 271 -23.13 16.19 16.31
CA SER A 271 -24.35 16.73 15.72
C SER A 271 -25.11 15.62 15.00
N GLN A 272 -26.31 15.32 15.48
CA GLN A 272 -27.10 14.22 14.94
C GLN A 272 -27.61 14.57 13.54
N PRO A 273 -27.41 13.69 12.54
CA PRO A 273 -27.86 13.93 11.18
C PRO A 273 -29.39 13.94 11.12
N SER A 274 -29.96 14.73 10.20
CA SER A 274 -31.38 14.60 9.91
C SER A 274 -31.69 13.23 9.31
N ARG A 275 -32.96 12.83 9.31
CA ARG A 275 -33.41 11.61 8.63
C ARG A 275 -33.01 11.60 7.15
N ARG A 276 -33.08 12.78 6.50
CA ARG A 276 -32.66 12.96 5.11
C ARG A 276 -31.17 12.75 4.94
N ASP A 277 -30.34 13.33 5.81
CA ASP A 277 -28.88 13.21 5.72
C ASP A 277 -28.44 11.76 5.98
N THR A 278 -29.09 11.09 6.94
CA THR A 278 -28.89 9.66 7.21
C THR A 278 -29.21 8.81 6.00
N THR A 279 -30.35 9.07 5.35
CA THR A 279 -30.77 8.37 4.11
C THR A 279 -29.74 8.56 3.00
N MET A 280 -29.32 9.80 2.71
CA MET A 280 -28.34 10.10 1.67
C MET A 280 -26.98 9.45 1.93
N ARG A 281 -26.56 9.42 3.21
CA ARG A 281 -25.31 8.78 3.62
C ARG A 281 -25.36 7.27 3.43
N LEU A 282 -26.45 6.62 3.85
CA LEU A 282 -26.66 5.18 3.65
C LEU A 282 -26.73 4.80 2.17
N GLU A 283 -27.44 5.57 1.35
CA GLU A 283 -27.48 5.37 -0.11
C GLU A 283 -26.07 5.43 -0.70
N SER A 284 -25.27 6.43 -0.30
CA SER A 284 -23.88 6.58 -0.72
C SER A 284 -23.02 5.40 -0.25
N ALA A 285 -23.17 4.98 1.02
CA ALA A 285 -22.46 3.85 1.60
C ALA A 285 -22.75 2.56 0.82
N ILE A 286 -24.02 2.26 0.53
CA ILE A 286 -24.44 1.08 -0.24
C ILE A 286 -23.81 1.06 -1.64
N VAL A 287 -23.81 2.21 -2.34
CA VAL A 287 -23.21 2.31 -3.67
C VAL A 287 -21.71 2.04 -3.62
N VAL A 288 -21.00 2.63 -2.66
CA VAL A 288 -19.54 2.45 -2.50
C VAL A 288 -19.21 1.03 -2.05
N LEU A 289 -19.92 0.48 -1.07
CA LEU A 289 -19.72 -0.87 -0.55
C LEU A 289 -19.99 -1.94 -1.60
N ARG A 290 -21.03 -1.79 -2.43
CA ARG A 290 -21.30 -2.72 -3.53
C ARG A 290 -20.14 -2.77 -4.53
N ARG A 291 -19.57 -1.60 -4.85
CA ARG A 291 -18.36 -1.51 -5.69
C ARG A 291 -17.16 -2.12 -4.98
N ALA A 292 -17.02 -1.93 -3.67
CA ALA A 292 -15.94 -2.48 -2.88
C ALA A 292 -15.97 -4.01 -2.86
N VAL A 293 -17.14 -4.62 -2.66
CA VAL A 293 -17.34 -6.09 -2.71
C VAL A 293 -16.94 -6.64 -4.06
N GLN A 294 -17.46 -6.07 -5.16
CA GLN A 294 -17.09 -6.49 -6.52
C GLN A 294 -15.60 -6.32 -6.82
N ALA A 295 -15.00 -5.25 -6.32
CA ALA A 295 -13.56 -5.04 -6.45
C ALA A 295 -12.77 -6.07 -5.62
N CYS A 296 -13.27 -6.49 -4.45
CA CYS A 296 -12.64 -7.53 -3.65
C CYS A 296 -12.71 -8.89 -4.36
N GLU A 297 -13.85 -9.27 -4.94
CA GLU A 297 -13.99 -10.52 -5.69
C GLU A 297 -12.96 -10.64 -6.82
N ARG A 298 -12.65 -9.52 -7.49
CA ARG A 298 -11.63 -9.47 -8.55
C ARG A 298 -10.20 -9.44 -8.00
N GLY A 299 -9.94 -8.60 -7.00
CA GLY A 299 -8.59 -8.39 -6.48
C GLY A 299 -8.10 -9.49 -5.57
N PHE A 300 -8.98 -10.04 -4.73
CA PHE A 300 -8.68 -11.12 -3.79
C PHE A 300 -9.14 -12.49 -4.27
N GLY A 301 -9.87 -12.55 -5.40
CA GLY A 301 -10.39 -13.78 -5.98
C GLY A 301 -11.61 -14.34 -5.25
N GLY A 302 -12.35 -15.24 -5.90
CA GLY A 302 -13.46 -15.97 -5.29
C GLY A 302 -14.54 -15.05 -4.69
N ASP A 303 -14.78 -15.17 -3.39
CA ASP A 303 -15.73 -14.37 -2.60
C ASP A 303 -15.11 -13.05 -2.06
N GLY A 304 -13.92 -12.68 -2.55
CA GLY A 304 -13.19 -11.49 -2.13
C GLY A 304 -12.42 -11.65 -0.82
N GLY A 305 -12.24 -12.88 -0.34
CA GLY A 305 -11.50 -13.18 0.88
C GLY A 305 -12.14 -12.60 2.14
N LEU A 306 -11.35 -12.45 3.21
CA LEU A 306 -11.85 -11.93 4.48
C LEU A 306 -12.44 -10.51 4.34
N VAL A 307 -11.79 -9.65 3.55
CA VAL A 307 -12.23 -8.27 3.32
C VAL A 307 -13.56 -8.24 2.58
N GLY A 308 -13.69 -9.01 1.49
CA GLY A 308 -14.92 -9.07 0.70
C GLY A 308 -16.11 -9.49 1.54
N ARG A 309 -15.97 -10.56 2.33
CA ARG A 309 -17.03 -11.06 3.24
C ARG A 309 -17.41 -10.06 4.33
N GLU A 310 -16.43 -9.36 4.91
CA GLU A 310 -16.70 -8.31 5.89
C GLU A 310 -17.52 -7.16 5.27
N LEU A 311 -17.10 -6.69 4.09
CA LEU A 311 -17.78 -5.62 3.36
C LEU A 311 -19.18 -6.03 2.89
N GLU A 312 -19.38 -7.29 2.50
CA GLU A 312 -20.70 -7.83 2.16
C GLU A 312 -21.64 -7.85 3.37
N GLY A 313 -21.12 -8.24 4.54
CA GLY A 313 -21.85 -8.15 5.82
C GLY A 313 -22.30 -6.71 6.11
N LEU A 314 -21.38 -5.76 5.98
CA LEU A 314 -21.66 -4.34 6.20
C LEU A 314 -22.67 -3.77 5.18
N LEU A 315 -22.52 -4.13 3.90
CA LEU A 315 -23.46 -3.75 2.83
C LEU A 315 -24.90 -4.17 3.16
N ARG A 316 -25.10 -5.43 3.56
CA ARG A 316 -26.41 -5.95 3.96
C ARG A 316 -26.96 -5.20 5.19
N GLY A 317 -26.10 -4.83 6.13
CA GLY A 317 -26.45 -4.00 7.27
C GLY A 317 -27.00 -2.64 6.84
N CYS A 318 -26.27 -1.92 5.97
CA CYS A 318 -26.71 -0.63 5.45
C CYS A 318 -28.01 -0.72 4.64
N GLU A 319 -28.19 -1.77 3.83
CA GLU A 319 -29.44 -2.00 3.08
C GLU A 319 -30.63 -2.22 4.03
N GLY A 320 -30.44 -2.99 5.10
CA GLY A 320 -31.44 -3.20 6.13
C GLY A 320 -31.80 -1.91 6.87
N GLU A 321 -30.79 -1.15 7.30
CA GLU A 321 -30.98 0.14 7.98
C GLU A 321 -31.71 1.15 7.08
N LEU A 322 -31.32 1.27 5.81
CA LEU A 322 -31.99 2.15 4.86
C LEU A 322 -33.47 1.77 4.71
N GLY A 323 -33.79 0.47 4.69
CA GLY A 323 -35.16 -0.02 4.68
C GLY A 323 -35.97 0.44 5.90
N LEU A 324 -35.37 0.43 7.09
CA LEU A 324 -36.00 0.93 8.32
C LEU A 324 -36.17 2.46 8.29
N VAL A 325 -35.12 3.20 7.89
CA VAL A 325 -35.15 4.67 7.85
C VAL A 325 -36.13 5.18 6.80
N THR A 326 -36.38 4.46 5.70
CA THR A 326 -37.32 4.87 4.66
C THR A 326 -38.77 4.47 4.95
N SER A 327 -38.99 3.45 5.79
CA SER A 327 -40.32 2.96 6.16
C SER A 327 -40.92 3.60 7.42
N ALA A 328 -40.10 4.24 8.27
CA ALA A 328 -40.53 5.01 9.44
C ALA A 328 -41.26 6.33 9.09
#